data_AF-A0A1V5NTU1-F1
#
_entry.id   AF-A0A1V5NTU1-F1
#
_cell.length_a   1.000
_cell.length_b   1.000
_cell.length_c   1.000
_cell.angle_alpha   90.00
_cell.angle_beta   90.00
_cell.angle_gamma   90.00
#
_symmetry.space_group_name_H-M   'P 1'
#
loop_
_entity.id
_entity.type
_entity.pdbx_description
1 polymer ?
#
loop_
_entity_poly.entity_id
_entity_poly.type
_entity_poly.pdbx_seq_one_letter_code
_entity_poly.pdbx_strand_id
1 'polypeptide(L)'
;MVLNDKLFFQKSITCPVCEKPFTRYTLRKTQFSIAKRDIDYRPIYVGQVNPRLFGVCVCPTCFYAGEDRFFCPRMSEDDLRRQEYFQSHKAQWEAQSRVRAASSGQQIWKDQAAEKLKALTPEDLAILRRISPLLQKSASTIIAKGKPYNELQKEGDLDAAIRAYELAAICYKARKANHRILGYTYLNGAWASRDATEQFTDEAARKPYKEFENAFLREAINFLTITNKSTSLEDAFMPDGTKIPKENMPESRIFEIMYILAGANRIVGNLEVSNKFIEQLLFGSSGAQGIMLWFANQARDMRNVGVGMASSSAAAVVAEEESDEDEEGDEDEE
;
A
#
# COMPACT_ATOMS: atom_id res chain seq x y z
N MET A 1 -15.27 14.21 -10.71
CA MET A 1 -15.91 14.41 -9.39
C MET A 1 -15.53 15.79 -8.87
N VAL A 2 -16.45 16.62 -8.36
CA VAL A 2 -16.10 17.97 -7.87
C VAL A 2 -15.72 17.89 -6.39
N LEU A 3 -14.51 18.34 -6.03
CA LEU A 3 -14.09 18.45 -4.63
C LEU A 3 -15.06 19.36 -3.86
N ASN A 4 -15.54 18.89 -2.70
CA ASN A 4 -16.30 19.70 -1.74
C ASN A 4 -15.38 20.14 -0.59
N ASP A 5 -15.47 21.40 -0.15
CA ASP A 5 -14.71 22.00 0.96
C ASP A 5 -14.86 21.27 2.31
N LYS A 6 -15.92 20.46 2.44
CA LYS A 6 -16.12 19.56 3.60
C LYS A 6 -15.15 18.37 3.61
N LEU A 7 -14.72 17.88 2.45
CA LEU A 7 -13.85 16.71 2.33
C LEU A 7 -12.40 17.09 2.07
N PHE A 8 -12.18 18.22 1.39
CA PHE A 8 -10.88 18.68 0.96
C PHE A 8 -10.52 20.02 1.60
N PHE A 9 -9.23 20.26 1.74
CA PHE A 9 -8.70 21.59 2.03
C PHE A 9 -7.55 21.90 1.09
N GLN A 10 -7.46 23.17 0.71
CA GLN A 10 -6.41 23.68 -0.13
C GLN A 10 -5.20 24.07 0.74
N LYS A 11 -4.00 23.72 0.29
CA LYS A 11 -2.75 24.19 0.89
C LYS A 11 -1.84 24.73 -0.21
N SER A 12 -1.44 26.00 -0.09
CA SER A 12 -0.35 26.54 -0.92
C SER A 12 0.98 25.99 -0.40
N ILE A 13 1.75 25.36 -1.27
CA ILE A 13 3.07 24.81 -0.94
C ILE A 13 4.08 25.16 -2.02
N THR A 14 5.35 25.24 -1.64
CA THR A 14 6.45 25.46 -2.57
C THR A 14 7.23 24.17 -2.76
N CYS A 15 7.45 23.77 -4.02
CA CYS A 15 8.23 22.58 -4.34
C CYS A 15 9.67 22.74 -3.84
N PRO A 16 10.24 21.77 -3.11
CA PRO A 16 11.61 21.88 -2.63
C PRO A 16 12.65 21.71 -3.75
N VAL A 17 12.28 21.07 -4.86
CA VAL A 17 13.19 20.73 -5.97
C VAL A 17 13.32 21.88 -6.96
N CYS A 18 12.19 22.37 -7.48
CA CYS A 18 12.15 23.42 -8.51
C CYS A 18 11.69 24.79 -7.99
N GLU A 19 11.35 24.89 -6.71
CA GLU A 19 11.03 26.15 -6.02
C GLU A 19 9.78 26.89 -6.54
N LYS A 20 9.01 26.26 -7.42
CA LYS A 20 7.74 26.81 -7.90
C LYS A 20 6.62 26.58 -6.87
N PRO A 21 5.81 27.60 -6.57
CA PRO A 21 4.62 27.45 -5.75
C PRO A 21 3.53 26.73 -6.52
N PHE A 22 2.75 25.91 -5.83
CA PHE A 22 1.54 25.31 -6.39
C PHE A 22 0.52 25.02 -5.30
N THR A 23 -0.72 24.86 -5.75
CA THR A 23 -1.81 24.48 -4.87
C THR A 23 -1.89 22.97 -4.73
N ARG A 24 -1.93 22.48 -3.50
CA ARG A 24 -2.24 21.10 -3.17
C ARG A 24 -3.65 20.95 -2.59
N TYR A 25 -4.36 19.91 -3.01
CA TYR A 25 -5.62 19.49 -2.42
C TYR A 25 -5.37 18.29 -1.49
N THR A 26 -5.68 18.44 -0.21
CA THR A 26 -5.49 17.39 0.80
C THR A 26 -6.82 17.01 1.43
N LEU A 27 -6.96 15.73 1.75
CA LEU A 27 -8.16 15.17 2.38
C LEU A 27 -8.22 15.45 3.88
N ARG A 28 -9.43 15.73 4.37
CA ARG A 28 -9.73 15.75 5.81
C ARG A 28 -9.89 14.31 6.30
N LYS A 29 -8.81 13.77 6.88
CA LYS A 29 -8.70 12.35 7.29
C LYS A 29 -9.82 11.83 8.19
N THR A 30 -10.42 12.70 9.01
CA THR A 30 -11.50 12.33 9.95
C THR A 30 -12.80 11.91 9.27
N GLN A 31 -12.93 12.13 7.96
CA GLN A 31 -14.15 11.83 7.20
C GLN A 31 -14.15 10.42 6.58
N PHE A 32 -13.10 9.61 6.78
CA PHE A 32 -12.95 8.32 6.10
C PHE A 32 -12.86 7.16 7.09
N SER A 33 -13.72 6.17 6.89
CA SER A 33 -13.73 4.92 7.66
C SER A 33 -13.48 3.73 6.74
N ILE A 34 -12.81 2.71 7.25
CA ILE A 34 -12.55 1.46 6.53
C ILE A 34 -13.76 0.55 6.69
N ALA A 35 -14.34 0.10 5.58
CA ALA A 35 -15.44 -0.86 5.55
C ALA A 35 -14.93 -2.29 5.77
N LYS A 36 -13.94 -2.70 4.98
CA LYS A 36 -13.31 -4.03 5.06
C LYS A 36 -11.87 -4.01 4.53
N ARG A 37 -11.19 -5.14 4.61
CA ARG A 37 -9.88 -5.36 3.98
C ARG A 37 -9.94 -6.58 3.06
N ASP A 38 -9.28 -6.48 1.91
CA ASP A 38 -9.13 -7.62 1.00
C ASP A 38 -7.98 -8.55 1.44
N ILE A 39 -7.79 -9.64 0.72
CA ILE A 39 -6.83 -10.71 1.01
C ILE A 39 -5.36 -10.26 1.00
N ASP A 40 -5.05 -9.16 0.31
CA ASP A 40 -3.73 -8.52 0.29
C ASP A 40 -3.66 -7.30 1.23
N TYR A 41 -4.58 -7.22 2.20
CA TYR A 41 -4.71 -6.17 3.21
C TYR A 41 -5.12 -4.78 2.67
N ARG A 42 -5.52 -4.69 1.40
CA ARG A 42 -6.09 -3.47 0.80
C ARG A 42 -7.28 -2.96 1.62
N PRO A 43 -7.23 -1.74 2.20
CA PRO A 43 -8.41 -1.17 2.83
C PRO A 43 -9.43 -0.75 1.76
N ILE A 44 -10.69 -1.15 1.96
CA ILE A 44 -11.84 -0.65 1.22
C ILE A 44 -12.54 0.37 2.11
N TYR A 45 -12.73 1.58 1.60
CA TYR A 45 -13.30 2.69 2.35
C TYR A 45 -14.81 2.78 2.17
N VAL A 46 -15.50 3.28 3.19
CA VAL A 46 -16.93 3.62 3.10
C VAL A 46 -17.09 4.87 2.23
N GLY A 47 -18.08 4.85 1.33
CA GLY A 47 -18.44 5.99 0.48
C GLY A 47 -17.77 5.97 -0.90
N GLN A 48 -18.03 7.01 -1.68
CA GLN A 48 -17.61 7.09 -3.09
C GLN A 48 -16.17 7.60 -3.28
N VAL A 49 -15.57 8.16 -2.23
CA VAL A 49 -14.27 8.84 -2.32
C VAL A 49 -13.22 7.93 -1.74
N ASN A 50 -12.26 7.53 -2.58
CA ASN A 50 -11.14 6.74 -2.12
C ASN A 50 -9.96 7.64 -1.72
N PRO A 51 -9.54 7.66 -0.43
CA PRO A 51 -8.45 8.50 0.01
C PRO A 51 -7.11 8.23 -0.66
N ARG A 52 -6.92 7.01 -1.16
CA ARG A 52 -5.69 6.55 -1.80
C ARG A 52 -5.35 7.38 -3.03
N LEU A 53 -6.36 7.80 -3.80
CA LEU A 53 -6.18 8.60 -5.02
C LEU A 53 -5.56 10.00 -4.75
N PHE A 54 -5.56 10.44 -3.50
CA PHE A 54 -5.00 11.71 -3.05
C PHE A 54 -3.78 11.55 -2.14
N GLY A 55 -3.29 10.32 -1.97
CA GLY A 55 -2.22 9.99 -1.02
C GLY A 55 -0.85 10.55 -1.40
N VAL A 56 -0.64 10.84 -2.69
CA VAL A 56 0.65 11.30 -3.23
C VAL A 56 0.55 12.75 -3.70
N CYS A 57 1.53 13.54 -3.26
CA CYS A 57 1.82 14.86 -3.80
C CYS A 57 2.63 14.72 -5.08
N VAL A 58 2.32 15.48 -6.13
CA VAL A 58 3.19 15.63 -7.29
C VAL A 58 3.31 17.10 -7.63
N CYS A 59 4.55 17.57 -7.81
CA CYS A 59 4.79 18.92 -8.30
C CYS A 59 4.36 19.01 -9.77
N PRO A 60 3.48 19.96 -10.15
CA PRO A 60 3.02 20.09 -11.53
C PRO A 60 4.10 20.49 -12.54
N THR A 61 5.26 20.96 -12.08
CA THR A 61 6.35 21.41 -12.97
C THR A 61 7.45 20.37 -13.16
N CYS A 62 8.03 19.86 -12.06
CA CYS A 62 9.17 18.93 -12.14
C CYS A 62 8.80 17.47 -11.86
N PHE A 63 7.52 17.19 -11.58
CA PHE A 63 7.01 15.85 -11.27
C PHE A 63 7.68 15.15 -10.07
N TYR A 64 8.40 15.90 -9.24
CA TYR A 64 8.82 15.42 -7.92
C TYR A 64 7.58 15.00 -7.14
N ALA A 65 7.63 13.79 -6.58
CA ALA A 65 6.48 13.15 -5.97
C ALA A 65 6.80 12.47 -4.64
N GLY A 66 5.79 12.40 -3.78
CA GLY A 66 5.86 11.68 -2.51
C GLY A 66 4.60 11.85 -1.67
N GLU A 67 4.36 10.89 -0.78
CA GLU A 67 3.38 11.01 0.31
C GLU A 67 3.61 12.26 1.17
N ASP A 68 2.56 12.76 1.81
CA ASP A 68 2.57 13.97 2.65
C ASP A 68 3.77 14.08 3.59
N ARG A 69 4.07 12.98 4.28
CA ARG A 69 5.14 12.90 5.28
C ARG A 69 6.55 12.92 4.67
N PHE A 70 6.69 12.65 3.37
CA PHE A 70 7.98 12.51 2.69
C PHE A 70 8.17 13.51 1.55
N PHE A 71 7.16 14.30 1.18
CA PHE A 71 7.30 15.33 0.15
C PHE A 71 8.19 16.51 0.58
N CYS A 72 8.29 16.78 1.89
CA CYS A 72 9.18 17.81 2.44
C CYS A 72 9.08 19.17 1.71
N PRO A 73 7.87 19.79 1.66
CA PRO A 73 7.71 21.07 0.98
C PRO A 73 8.65 22.12 1.57
N ARG A 74 9.08 23.08 0.76
CA ARG A 74 9.94 24.17 1.26
C ARG A 74 9.21 24.88 2.41
N MET A 75 9.88 24.94 3.55
CA MET A 75 9.33 25.53 4.77
C MET A 75 9.31 27.04 4.64
N SER A 76 8.20 27.66 5.06
CA SER A 76 8.16 29.11 5.28
C SER A 76 8.97 29.49 6.52
N GLU A 77 9.30 30.78 6.69
CA GLU A 77 9.95 31.25 7.92
C GLU A 77 9.14 30.88 9.18
N ASP A 78 7.81 30.99 9.12
CA ASP A 78 6.95 30.61 10.23
C ASP A 78 7.01 29.10 10.51
N ASP A 79 7.12 28.27 9.48
CA ASP A 79 7.28 26.82 9.66
C ASP A 79 8.62 26.47 10.30
N LEU A 80 9.70 27.19 9.92
CA LEU A 80 11.02 27.04 10.52
C LEU A 80 10.98 27.42 12.01
N ARG A 81 10.39 28.58 12.34
CA ARG A 81 10.20 29.02 13.73
C ARG A 81 9.40 28.01 14.55
N ARG A 82 8.32 27.44 13.98
CA ARG A 82 7.54 26.37 14.64
C ARG A 82 8.38 25.13 14.88
N GLN A 83 9.18 24.72 13.89
CA GLN A 83 10.05 23.55 14.01
C GLN A 83 11.11 23.75 15.10
N GLU A 84 11.77 24.91 15.14
CA GLU A 84 12.73 25.27 16.20
C GLU A 84 12.08 25.29 17.59
N TYR A 85 10.85 25.82 17.69
CA TYR A 85 10.09 25.77 18.94
C TYR A 85 9.82 24.33 19.40
N PHE A 86 9.38 23.45 18.50
CA PHE A 86 9.17 22.04 18.84
C PHE A 86 10.47 21.31 19.19
N GLN A 87 11.58 21.67 18.55
CA GLN A 87 12.88 21.08 18.85
C GLN A 87 13.38 21.49 20.24
N SER A 88 13.24 22.77 20.61
CA SER A 88 13.63 23.26 21.94
C SER A 88 12.77 22.66 23.07
N HIS A 89 11.52 22.29 22.79
CA HIS A 89 10.60 21.65 23.75
C HIS A 89 10.50 20.13 23.60
N LYS A 90 11.32 19.53 22.72
CA LYS A 90 11.22 18.11 22.35
C LYS A 90 11.33 17.17 23.56
N ALA A 91 12.23 17.47 24.50
CA ALA A 91 12.43 16.64 25.69
C ALA A 91 11.18 16.54 26.57
N GLN A 92 10.45 17.64 26.75
CA GLN A 92 9.20 17.69 27.51
C GLN A 92 8.09 16.91 26.80
N TRP A 93 7.99 17.03 25.48
CA TRP A 93 6.97 16.37 24.67
C TRP A 93 7.21 14.85 24.54
N GLU A 94 8.48 14.46 24.37
CA GLU A 94 8.89 13.05 24.37
C GLU A 94 8.77 12.41 25.76
N ALA A 95 8.94 13.18 26.85
CA ALA A 95 8.66 12.67 28.21
C ALA A 95 7.18 12.28 28.37
N GLN A 96 6.24 13.13 27.96
CA GLN A 96 4.80 12.82 28.00
C GLN A 96 4.43 11.60 27.15
N SER A 97 5.02 11.48 25.95
CA SER A 97 4.79 10.35 25.05
C SER A 97 5.38 9.05 25.61
N ARG A 98 6.57 9.09 26.22
CA ARG A 98 7.20 7.94 26.89
C ARG A 98 6.39 7.47 28.09
N VAL A 99 5.82 8.37 28.88
CA VAL A 99 4.94 8.03 30.01
C VAL A 99 3.66 7.32 29.52
N ARG A 100 3.04 7.78 28.43
CA ARG A 100 1.89 7.09 27.82
C ARG A 100 2.24 5.72 27.23
N ALA A 101 3.41 5.57 26.60
CA ALA A 101 3.84 4.29 26.08
C ALA A 101 4.20 3.29 27.20
N ALA A 102 4.89 3.75 28.24
CA ALA A 102 5.22 2.95 29.41
C ALA A 102 3.96 2.47 30.16
N SER A 103 2.92 3.30 30.24
CA SER A 103 1.64 2.93 30.88
C SER A 103 0.74 2.03 30.02
N SER A 104 0.93 2.00 28.70
CA SER A 104 0.13 1.17 27.78
C SER A 104 0.84 -0.13 27.34
N GLY A 105 2.10 -0.32 27.72
CA GLY A 105 2.92 -1.45 27.25
C GLY A 105 3.21 -1.43 25.74
N GLN A 106 2.84 -0.35 25.02
CA GLN A 106 3.09 -0.24 23.59
C GLN A 106 4.56 0.06 23.32
N GLN A 107 5.22 -0.85 22.62
CA GLN A 107 6.58 -0.63 22.12
C GLN A 107 6.56 0.48 21.05
N ILE A 108 7.18 1.63 21.33
CA ILE A 108 7.37 2.67 20.33
C ILE A 108 8.51 2.24 19.41
N TRP A 109 8.17 1.66 18.27
CA TRP A 109 9.12 1.42 17.20
C TRP A 109 9.22 2.64 16.26
N LYS A 110 10.44 3.11 16.02
CA LYS A 110 10.74 4.17 15.05
C LYS A 110 11.61 3.60 13.94
N ASP A 111 11.09 3.56 12.72
CA ASP A 111 11.92 3.26 11.56
C ASP A 111 12.84 4.45 11.24
N GLN A 112 14.09 4.33 11.65
CA GLN A 112 15.11 5.36 11.44
C GLN A 112 15.32 5.68 9.95
N ALA A 113 15.19 4.70 9.05
CA ALA A 113 15.35 4.94 7.62
C ALA A 113 14.17 5.74 7.05
N ALA A 114 12.95 5.48 7.51
CA ALA A 114 11.79 6.32 7.17
C ALA A 114 11.90 7.73 7.75
N GLU A 115 12.44 7.90 8.97
CA GLU A 115 12.62 9.23 9.56
C GLU A 115 13.59 10.10 8.74
N LYS A 116 14.65 9.52 8.16
CA LYS A 116 15.58 10.24 7.27
C LYS A 116 14.88 10.82 6.04
N LEU A 117 13.83 10.17 5.52
CA LEU A 117 13.04 10.69 4.39
C LEU A 117 12.11 11.85 4.75
N LYS A 118 12.00 12.25 6.01
CA LYS A 118 11.21 13.44 6.40
C LYS A 118 11.98 14.75 6.25
N ALA A 119 13.21 14.69 5.77
CA ALA A 119 14.00 15.85 5.37
C ALA A 119 14.59 15.63 3.97
N LEU A 120 15.03 16.72 3.33
CA LEU A 120 15.78 16.69 2.08
C LEU A 120 17.16 17.30 2.35
N THR A 121 18.21 16.53 2.12
CA THR A 121 19.59 17.02 2.17
C THR A 121 19.94 17.78 0.88
N PRO A 122 21.02 18.58 0.88
CA PRO A 122 21.53 19.18 -0.36
C PRO A 122 21.88 18.13 -1.44
N GLU A 123 22.37 16.95 -1.03
CA GLU A 123 22.62 15.82 -1.93
C GLU A 123 21.32 15.30 -2.56
N ASP A 124 20.27 15.11 -1.74
CA ASP A 124 18.95 14.69 -2.24
C ASP A 124 18.41 15.68 -3.27
N LEU A 125 18.50 16.99 -2.99
CA LEU A 125 18.04 18.02 -3.90
C LEU A 125 18.81 18.00 -5.23
N ALA A 126 20.13 17.83 -5.18
CA ALA A 126 20.96 17.73 -6.38
C ALA A 126 20.57 16.50 -7.22
N ILE A 127 20.37 15.33 -6.59
CA ILE A 127 19.93 14.11 -7.28
C ILE A 127 18.54 14.30 -7.88
N LEU A 128 17.58 14.83 -7.11
CA LEU A 128 16.20 15.04 -7.55
C LEU A 128 16.12 16.02 -8.73
N ARG A 129 16.93 17.08 -8.72
CA ARG A 129 17.05 18.01 -9.87
C ARG A 129 17.61 17.29 -11.10
N ARG A 130 18.65 16.46 -10.92
CA ARG A 130 19.28 15.71 -12.01
C ARG A 130 18.33 14.69 -12.66
N ILE A 131 17.45 14.04 -11.88
CA ILE A 131 16.50 13.05 -12.42
C ILE A 131 15.19 13.68 -12.95
N SER A 132 15.03 15.01 -12.87
CA SER A 132 13.80 15.67 -13.36
C SER A 132 13.42 15.30 -14.80
N PRO A 133 14.35 15.11 -15.77
CA PRO A 133 13.98 14.65 -17.11
C PRO A 133 13.40 13.23 -17.13
N LEU A 134 13.88 12.34 -16.26
CA LEU A 134 13.31 10.99 -16.11
C LEU A 134 11.87 11.07 -15.58
N LEU A 135 11.62 11.94 -14.59
CA LEU A 135 10.27 12.14 -14.04
C LEU A 135 9.32 12.69 -15.09
N GLN A 136 9.76 13.64 -15.92
CA GLN A 136 8.96 14.15 -17.05
C GLN A 136 8.64 13.05 -18.07
N LYS A 137 9.60 12.17 -18.38
CA LYS A 137 9.37 11.02 -19.26
C LYS A 137 8.33 10.06 -18.68
N SER A 138 8.44 9.71 -17.39
CA SER A 138 7.45 8.86 -16.70
C SER A 138 6.08 9.53 -16.59
N ALA A 139 6.03 10.86 -16.50
CA ALA A 139 4.79 11.64 -16.46
C ALA A 139 4.22 11.97 -17.86
N SER A 140 4.71 11.36 -18.94
CA SER A 140 4.30 11.68 -20.32
C SER A 140 2.78 11.57 -20.54
N THR A 141 2.11 10.57 -19.95
CA THR A 141 0.63 10.44 -20.05
C THR A 141 -0.10 11.53 -19.30
N ILE A 142 0.43 12.01 -18.17
CA ILE A 142 -0.11 13.15 -17.43
C ILE A 142 0.06 14.42 -18.26
N ILE A 143 1.25 14.64 -18.83
CA ILE A 143 1.56 15.81 -19.66
C ILE A 143 0.65 15.86 -20.89
N ALA A 144 0.42 14.70 -21.54
CA ALA A 144 -0.42 14.59 -22.73
C ALA A 144 -1.87 15.05 -22.51
N LYS A 145 -2.36 15.07 -21.26
CA LYS A 145 -3.70 15.57 -20.91
C LYS A 145 -3.82 17.10 -20.96
N GLY A 146 -2.70 17.82 -21.07
CA GLY A 146 -2.68 19.29 -21.19
C GLY A 146 -3.10 20.05 -19.92
N LYS A 147 -3.27 19.36 -18.78
CA LYS A 147 -3.61 19.96 -17.49
C LYS A 147 -2.51 19.72 -16.45
N PRO A 148 -2.26 20.67 -15.54
CA PRO A 148 -1.31 20.46 -14.45
C PRO A 148 -1.84 19.39 -13.47
N TYR A 149 -0.93 18.61 -12.88
CA TYR A 149 -1.29 17.46 -12.03
C TYR A 149 -2.29 17.79 -10.91
N ASN A 150 -2.15 18.94 -10.26
CA ASN A 150 -3.03 19.34 -9.15
C ASN A 150 -4.49 19.54 -9.61
N GLU A 151 -4.74 19.90 -10.86
CA GLU A 151 -6.08 20.00 -11.43
C GLU A 151 -6.63 18.61 -11.77
N LEU A 152 -5.81 17.75 -12.38
CA LEU A 152 -6.18 16.35 -12.65
C LEU A 152 -6.53 15.60 -11.36
N GLN A 153 -5.72 15.78 -10.31
CA GLN A 153 -6.00 15.23 -8.99
C GLN A 153 -7.31 15.79 -8.42
N LYS A 154 -7.58 17.09 -8.57
CA LYS A 154 -8.85 17.71 -8.15
C LYS A 154 -10.06 17.13 -8.88
N GLU A 155 -9.93 16.80 -10.15
CA GLU A 155 -11.01 16.20 -10.94
C GLU A 155 -11.25 14.71 -10.62
N GLY A 156 -10.30 14.09 -9.91
CA GLY A 156 -10.31 12.67 -9.58
C GLY A 156 -9.78 11.79 -10.71
N ASP A 157 -8.85 12.30 -11.52
CA ASP A 157 -8.26 11.56 -12.63
C ASP A 157 -7.48 10.34 -12.12
N LEU A 158 -7.97 9.15 -12.49
CA LEU A 158 -7.48 7.87 -11.99
C LEU A 158 -6.08 7.53 -12.50
N ASP A 159 -5.79 7.80 -13.78
CA ASP A 159 -4.48 7.52 -14.37
C ASP A 159 -3.41 8.43 -13.77
N ALA A 160 -3.71 9.72 -13.55
CA ALA A 160 -2.81 10.63 -12.84
C ALA A 160 -2.55 10.14 -11.40
N ALA A 161 -3.58 9.72 -10.68
CA ALA A 161 -3.45 9.21 -9.32
C ALA A 161 -2.59 7.93 -9.24
N ILE A 162 -2.76 6.99 -10.17
CA ILE A 162 -1.95 5.76 -10.25
C ILE A 162 -0.50 6.10 -10.60
N ARG A 163 -0.27 6.93 -11.62
CA ARG A 163 1.06 7.37 -12.05
C ARG A 163 1.80 8.14 -10.98
N ALA A 164 1.10 8.80 -10.06
CA ALA A 164 1.72 9.46 -8.92
C ALA A 164 2.52 8.47 -8.04
N TYR A 165 2.05 7.24 -7.87
CA TYR A 165 2.78 6.20 -7.12
C TYR A 165 4.05 5.75 -7.83
N GLU A 166 4.05 5.69 -9.17
CA GLU A 166 5.27 5.44 -9.95
C GLU A 166 6.30 6.56 -9.77
N LEU A 167 5.87 7.82 -9.90
CA LEU A 167 6.72 8.98 -9.68
C LEU A 167 7.29 9.00 -8.26
N ALA A 168 6.47 8.69 -7.26
CA ALA A 168 6.90 8.62 -5.86
C ALA A 168 7.95 7.51 -5.66
N ALA A 169 7.74 6.33 -6.25
CA ALA A 169 8.70 5.24 -6.18
C ALA A 169 10.06 5.62 -6.80
N ILE A 170 10.07 6.31 -7.96
CA ILE A 170 11.31 6.82 -8.57
C ILE A 170 12.01 7.81 -7.63
N CYS A 171 11.26 8.75 -7.05
CA CYS A 171 11.80 9.72 -6.09
C CYS A 171 12.36 9.05 -4.82
N TYR A 172 11.69 8.01 -4.32
CA TYR A 172 12.14 7.25 -3.16
C TYR A 172 13.39 6.41 -3.44
N LYS A 173 13.49 5.78 -4.62
CA LYS A 173 14.72 5.11 -5.06
C LYS A 173 15.89 6.09 -5.12
N ALA A 174 15.67 7.28 -5.69
CA ALA A 174 16.69 8.33 -5.78
C ALA A 174 17.17 8.84 -4.40
N ARG A 175 16.27 8.87 -3.42
CA ARG A 175 16.54 9.25 -2.02
C ARG A 175 16.98 8.08 -1.13
N LYS A 176 17.32 6.93 -1.74
CA LYS A 176 17.79 5.72 -1.04
C LYS A 176 16.82 5.25 0.06
N ALA A 177 15.52 5.32 -0.21
CA ALA A 177 14.50 4.77 0.67
C ALA A 177 14.70 3.27 0.91
N ASN A 178 14.35 2.79 2.12
CA ASN A 178 14.43 1.37 2.41
C ASN A 178 13.40 0.55 1.59
N HIS A 179 13.64 -0.75 1.48
CA HIS A 179 12.79 -1.67 0.72
C HIS A 179 11.35 -1.68 1.25
N ARG A 180 11.13 -1.47 2.55
CA ARG A 180 9.77 -1.41 3.10
C ARG A 180 8.97 -0.27 2.50
N ILE A 181 9.52 0.94 2.50
CA ILE A 181 8.85 2.14 1.94
C ILE A 181 8.56 1.94 0.46
N LEU A 182 9.52 1.41 -0.29
CA LEU A 182 9.32 1.08 -1.70
C LEU A 182 8.19 0.05 -1.87
N GLY A 183 8.22 -1.04 -1.10
CA GLY A 183 7.20 -2.09 -1.11
C GLY A 183 5.78 -1.57 -0.86
N TYR A 184 5.58 -0.76 0.19
CA TYR A 184 4.27 -0.15 0.46
C TYR A 184 3.88 0.93 -0.57
N THR A 185 4.84 1.63 -1.18
CA THR A 185 4.54 2.59 -2.27
C THR A 185 3.99 1.85 -3.48
N TYR A 186 4.64 0.76 -3.89
CA TYR A 186 4.16 -0.09 -4.99
C TYR A 186 2.83 -0.77 -4.64
N LEU A 187 2.67 -1.26 -3.42
CA LEU A 187 1.42 -1.86 -2.95
C LEU A 187 0.25 -0.87 -3.00
N ASN A 188 0.46 0.37 -2.59
CA ASN A 188 -0.56 1.42 -2.72
C ASN A 188 -0.88 1.73 -4.19
N GLY A 189 0.12 1.71 -5.09
CA GLY A 189 -0.10 1.85 -6.54
C GLY A 189 -0.95 0.71 -7.12
N ALA A 190 -0.70 -0.53 -6.69
CA ALA A 190 -1.51 -1.69 -7.06
C ALA A 190 -2.96 -1.52 -6.60
N TRP A 191 -3.15 -1.14 -5.33
CA TRP A 191 -4.49 -0.95 -4.79
C TRP A 191 -5.23 0.22 -5.45
N ALA A 192 -4.54 1.31 -5.81
CA ALA A 192 -5.11 2.41 -6.57
C ALA A 192 -5.55 1.97 -7.97
N SER A 193 -4.77 1.09 -8.60
CA SER A 193 -5.11 0.48 -9.90
C SER A 193 -6.33 -0.43 -9.79
N ARG A 194 -6.45 -1.19 -8.69
CA ARG A 194 -7.65 -1.99 -8.40
C ARG A 194 -8.88 -1.11 -8.15
N ASP A 195 -8.73 -0.02 -7.40
CA ASP A 195 -9.81 0.96 -7.19
C ASP A 195 -10.30 1.57 -8.50
N ALA A 196 -9.39 1.84 -9.43
CA ALA A 196 -9.74 2.34 -10.76
C ALA A 196 -10.44 1.25 -11.58
N THR A 197 -9.93 0.02 -11.57
CA THR A 197 -10.55 -1.13 -12.25
C THR A 197 -11.99 -1.35 -11.82
N GLU A 198 -12.29 -1.21 -10.53
CA GLU A 198 -13.63 -1.40 -9.96
C GLU A 198 -14.63 -0.30 -10.34
N GLN A 199 -14.18 0.83 -10.89
CA GLN A 199 -15.07 1.90 -11.38
C GLN A 199 -15.62 1.63 -12.78
N PHE A 200 -15.08 0.63 -13.49
CA PHE A 200 -15.50 0.30 -14.84
C PHE A 200 -16.11 -1.11 -14.89
N THR A 201 -17.19 -1.24 -15.65
CA THR A 201 -17.82 -2.54 -15.95
C THR A 201 -17.27 -3.14 -17.25
N ASP A 202 -16.91 -2.29 -18.21
CA ASP A 202 -16.37 -2.68 -19.50
C ASP A 202 -14.95 -3.27 -19.38
N GLU A 203 -14.72 -4.44 -19.97
CA GLU A 203 -13.46 -5.16 -19.85
C GLU A 203 -12.31 -4.44 -20.58
N ALA A 204 -12.58 -3.74 -21.69
CA ALA A 204 -11.56 -2.98 -22.39
C ALA A 204 -11.06 -1.79 -21.55
N ALA A 205 -11.95 -1.09 -20.85
CA ALA A 205 -11.59 -0.04 -19.90
C ALA A 205 -10.86 -0.56 -18.65
N ARG A 206 -11.19 -1.78 -18.19
CA ARG A 206 -10.54 -2.42 -17.02
C ARG A 206 -9.12 -2.89 -17.30
N LYS A 207 -8.87 -3.40 -18.50
CA LYS A 207 -7.62 -4.08 -18.86
C LYS A 207 -6.35 -3.28 -18.52
N PRO A 208 -6.21 -1.99 -18.88
CA PRO A 208 -5.01 -1.21 -18.56
C PRO A 208 -4.75 -1.11 -17.04
N TYR A 209 -5.82 -0.95 -16.26
CA TYR A 209 -5.71 -0.86 -14.80
C TYR A 209 -5.35 -2.19 -14.13
N LYS A 210 -5.86 -3.32 -14.66
CA LYS A 210 -5.42 -4.66 -14.23
C LYS A 210 -3.94 -4.90 -14.54
N GLU A 211 -3.46 -4.43 -15.69
CA GLU A 211 -2.03 -4.52 -16.07
C GLU A 211 -1.16 -3.69 -15.12
N PHE A 212 -1.57 -2.47 -14.77
CA PHE A 212 -0.89 -1.69 -13.73
C PHE A 212 -0.89 -2.40 -12.39
N GLU A 213 -2.04 -2.91 -11.95
CA GLU A 213 -2.16 -3.64 -10.69
C GLU A 213 -1.14 -4.77 -10.63
N ASN A 214 -1.07 -5.62 -11.67
CA ASN A 214 -0.14 -6.74 -11.70
C ASN A 214 1.32 -6.29 -11.65
N ALA A 215 1.69 -5.26 -12.42
CA ALA A 215 3.04 -4.71 -12.43
C ALA A 215 3.43 -4.13 -11.06
N PHE A 216 2.54 -3.35 -10.44
CA PHE A 216 2.75 -2.80 -9.10
C PHE A 216 2.85 -3.90 -8.04
N LEU A 217 1.99 -4.93 -8.09
CA LEU A 217 2.04 -6.05 -7.15
C LEU A 217 3.36 -6.83 -7.23
N ARG A 218 3.87 -7.08 -8.44
CA ARG A 218 5.17 -7.75 -8.62
C ARG A 218 6.31 -6.97 -7.96
N GLU A 219 6.36 -5.66 -8.18
CA GLU A 219 7.35 -4.80 -7.51
C GLU A 219 7.16 -4.76 -5.99
N ALA A 220 5.91 -4.67 -5.52
CA ALA A 220 5.60 -4.71 -4.09
C ALA A 220 6.09 -6.02 -3.45
N ILE A 221 5.81 -7.17 -4.07
CA ILE A 221 6.27 -8.49 -3.62
C ILE A 221 7.79 -8.53 -3.55
N ASN A 222 8.50 -8.04 -4.58
CA ASN A 222 9.96 -8.04 -4.60
C ASN A 222 10.54 -7.29 -3.40
N PHE A 223 10.09 -6.05 -3.17
CA PHE A 223 10.60 -5.21 -2.09
C PHE A 223 10.19 -5.70 -0.69
N LEU A 224 8.94 -6.16 -0.53
CA LEU A 224 8.44 -6.68 0.74
C LEU A 224 9.04 -8.05 1.08
N THR A 225 9.40 -8.86 0.08
CA THR A 225 10.14 -10.12 0.30
C THR A 225 11.54 -9.85 0.83
N ILE A 226 12.25 -8.85 0.29
CA ILE A 226 13.55 -8.43 0.82
C ILE A 226 13.39 -7.95 2.26
N THR A 227 12.38 -7.12 2.51
CA THR A 227 12.07 -6.63 3.87
C THR A 227 11.80 -7.79 4.82
N ASN A 228 10.93 -8.73 4.43
CA ASN A 228 10.59 -9.90 5.23
C ASN A 228 11.83 -10.73 5.55
N LYS A 229 12.70 -11.02 4.57
CA LYS A 229 13.96 -11.76 4.77
C LYS A 229 14.94 -11.03 5.69
N SER A 230 15.03 -9.70 5.63
CA SER A 230 15.88 -8.93 6.55
C SER A 230 15.35 -8.89 7.98
N THR A 231 14.04 -9.05 8.15
CA THR A 231 13.33 -8.96 9.43
C THR A 231 12.90 -10.31 9.99
N SER A 232 13.08 -11.39 9.24
CA SER A 232 12.58 -12.72 9.58
C SER A 232 13.23 -13.21 10.86
N LEU A 233 12.43 -13.90 11.66
CA LEU A 233 12.77 -14.40 12.99
C LEU A 233 13.79 -15.55 12.86
N GLU A 234 15.06 -15.22 12.70
CA GLU A 234 16.18 -16.16 12.85
C GLU A 234 17.04 -15.75 14.06
N ASP A 235 16.95 -16.61 15.09
CA ASP A 235 17.91 -16.93 16.15
C ASP A 235 18.66 -15.81 16.87
N ALA A 236 17.90 -15.00 17.61
CA ALA A 236 18.42 -14.45 18.85
C ALA A 236 17.33 -14.58 19.93
N PHE A 237 17.66 -15.23 21.04
CA PHE A 237 16.78 -15.37 22.19
C PHE A 237 17.34 -14.52 23.34
N MET A 238 16.47 -13.80 24.04
CA MET A 238 16.77 -13.26 25.37
C MET A 238 16.97 -14.42 26.36
N PRO A 239 17.60 -14.18 27.52
CA PRO A 239 17.76 -15.19 28.58
C PRO A 239 16.45 -15.82 29.07
N ASP A 240 15.31 -15.15 28.86
CA ASP A 240 13.96 -15.63 29.19
C ASP A 240 13.28 -16.43 28.07
N GLY A 241 13.98 -16.67 26.95
CA GLY A 241 13.45 -17.39 25.79
C GLY A 241 12.61 -16.54 24.84
N THR A 242 12.51 -15.23 25.04
CA THR A 242 11.82 -14.33 24.10
C THR A 242 12.67 -14.09 22.85
N LYS A 243 12.06 -14.15 21.66
CA LYS A 243 12.76 -13.93 20.38
C LYS A 243 13.09 -12.46 20.19
N ILE A 244 14.31 -12.16 19.75
CA ILE A 244 14.79 -10.82 19.40
C ILE A 244 14.75 -10.69 17.86
N PRO A 245 13.86 -9.86 17.30
CA PRO A 245 13.83 -9.63 15.85
C PRO A 245 15.13 -8.92 15.38
N LYS A 246 15.67 -9.31 14.21
CA LYS A 246 16.95 -8.79 13.66
C LYS A 246 16.99 -7.26 13.46
N GLU A 247 15.84 -6.67 13.18
CA GLU A 247 15.57 -5.24 13.36
C GLU A 247 14.57 -5.13 14.51
N ASN A 248 14.61 -4.12 15.38
CA ASN A 248 13.62 -3.90 16.48
C ASN A 248 12.13 -3.75 16.02
N MET A 249 11.77 -4.20 14.82
CA MET A 249 10.45 -4.24 14.25
C MET A 249 9.49 -5.10 15.10
N PRO A 250 8.29 -4.58 15.45
CA PRO A 250 7.31 -5.35 16.18
C PRO A 250 6.86 -6.59 15.40
N GLU A 251 6.67 -7.71 16.08
CA GLU A 251 6.21 -8.97 15.48
C GLU A 251 4.90 -8.80 14.68
N SER A 252 3.98 -7.97 15.17
CA SER A 252 2.75 -7.61 14.44
C SER A 252 2.97 -7.04 13.04
N ARG A 253 4.09 -6.35 12.80
CA ARG A 253 4.46 -5.83 11.46
C ARG A 253 5.01 -6.94 10.57
N ILE A 254 5.73 -7.90 11.14
CA ILE A 254 6.21 -9.08 10.41
C ILE A 254 5.00 -9.89 9.92
N PHE A 255 4.03 -10.14 10.79
CA PHE A 255 2.75 -10.79 10.43
C PHE A 255 2.01 -10.01 9.34
N GLU A 256 1.94 -8.68 9.43
CA GLU A 256 1.32 -7.86 8.39
C GLU A 256 2.01 -8.04 7.02
N ILE A 257 3.34 -7.96 6.98
CA ILE A 257 4.12 -8.12 5.74
C ILE A 257 3.91 -9.52 5.16
N MET A 258 3.94 -10.57 5.99
CA MET A 258 3.69 -11.94 5.54
C MET A 258 2.27 -12.13 5.00
N TYR A 259 1.27 -11.52 5.63
CA TYR A 259 -0.11 -11.58 5.17
C TYR A 259 -0.30 -10.86 3.84
N ILE A 260 0.30 -9.68 3.69
CA ILE A 260 0.34 -8.95 2.40
C ILE A 260 1.01 -9.80 1.33
N LEU A 261 2.17 -10.42 1.64
CA LEU A 261 2.90 -11.27 0.70
C LEU A 261 2.08 -12.51 0.29
N ALA A 262 1.36 -13.13 1.22
CA ALA A 262 0.45 -14.22 0.92
C ALA A 262 -0.64 -13.78 -0.07
N GLY A 263 -1.39 -12.73 0.27
CA GLY A 263 -2.47 -12.21 -0.57
C GLY A 263 -2.00 -11.74 -1.94
N ALA A 264 -0.92 -10.95 -1.99
CA ALA A 264 -0.38 -10.42 -3.24
C ALA A 264 0.13 -11.54 -4.17
N ASN A 265 0.85 -12.54 -3.65
CA ASN A 265 1.27 -13.69 -4.46
C ASN A 265 0.07 -14.47 -4.99
N ARG A 266 -1.00 -14.62 -4.19
CA ARG A 266 -2.24 -15.28 -4.63
C ARG A 266 -2.90 -14.54 -5.80
N ILE A 267 -2.99 -13.20 -5.71
CA ILE A 267 -3.58 -12.36 -6.77
C ILE A 267 -2.76 -12.42 -8.06
N VAL A 268 -1.43 -12.46 -7.96
CA VAL A 268 -0.55 -12.57 -9.12
C VAL A 268 -0.53 -13.99 -9.71
N GLY A 269 -1.02 -14.99 -8.99
CA GLY A 269 -1.09 -16.40 -9.42
C GLY A 269 0.02 -17.31 -8.87
N ASN A 270 0.89 -16.79 -8.00
CA ASN A 270 1.98 -17.55 -7.36
C ASN A 270 1.46 -18.32 -6.12
N LEU A 271 0.58 -19.30 -6.34
CA LEU A 271 -0.13 -20.01 -5.27
C LEU A 271 0.80 -20.74 -4.29
N GLU A 272 1.87 -21.38 -4.79
CA GLU A 272 2.83 -22.08 -3.94
C GLU A 272 3.56 -21.13 -2.98
N VAL A 273 3.97 -19.96 -3.47
CA VAL A 273 4.63 -18.93 -2.65
C VAL A 273 3.64 -18.35 -1.64
N SER A 274 2.40 -18.10 -2.07
CA SER A 274 1.31 -17.68 -1.18
C SER A 274 1.12 -18.68 -0.03
N ASN A 275 1.06 -19.98 -0.34
CA ASN A 275 0.83 -21.03 0.66
C ASN A 275 1.97 -21.11 1.67
N LYS A 276 3.24 -20.93 1.25
CA LYS A 276 4.38 -20.86 2.16
C LYS A 276 4.23 -19.75 3.21
N PHE A 277 3.80 -18.55 2.80
CA PHE A 277 3.57 -17.46 3.76
C PHE A 277 2.38 -17.73 4.69
N ILE A 278 1.32 -18.35 4.18
CA ILE A 278 0.17 -18.79 5.01
C ILE A 278 0.65 -19.79 6.07
N GLU A 279 1.40 -20.82 5.69
CA GLU A 279 1.93 -21.81 6.62
C GLU A 279 2.80 -21.18 7.70
N GLN A 280 3.70 -20.27 7.32
CA GLN A 280 4.54 -19.54 8.26
C GLN A 280 3.71 -18.67 9.23
N LEU A 281 2.65 -18.01 8.77
CA LEU A 281 1.72 -17.26 9.64
C LEU A 281 1.03 -18.17 10.65
N LEU A 282 0.54 -19.33 10.19
CA LEU A 282 -0.17 -20.28 11.05
C LEU A 282 0.76 -20.92 12.09
N PHE A 283 1.95 -21.35 11.67
CA PHE A 283 2.96 -21.91 12.57
C PHE A 283 3.47 -20.87 13.58
N GLY A 284 3.73 -19.64 13.11
CA GLY A 284 4.17 -18.54 13.96
C GLY A 284 3.10 -18.04 14.93
N SER A 285 1.82 -18.39 14.73
CA SER A 285 0.70 -17.88 15.54
C SER A 285 0.48 -18.56 16.89
N SER A 286 1.34 -19.51 17.30
CA SER A 286 1.22 -20.16 18.61
C SER A 286 1.33 -19.14 19.74
N GLY A 287 0.27 -19.00 20.54
CA GLY A 287 0.20 -17.98 21.60
C GLY A 287 -0.06 -16.54 21.11
N ALA A 288 -0.31 -16.34 19.80
CA ALA A 288 -0.60 -15.02 19.26
C ALA A 288 -1.90 -14.44 19.82
N GLN A 289 -1.90 -13.14 20.11
CA GLN A 289 -3.05 -12.39 20.60
C GLN A 289 -3.29 -11.13 19.75
N GLY A 290 -4.48 -10.54 19.88
CA GLY A 290 -4.85 -9.29 19.22
C GLY A 290 -4.69 -9.34 17.69
N ILE A 291 -3.96 -8.38 17.12
CA ILE A 291 -3.81 -8.23 15.67
C ILE A 291 -3.07 -9.41 15.02
N MET A 292 -2.16 -10.07 15.74
CA MET A 292 -1.43 -11.24 15.20
C MET A 292 -2.35 -12.45 15.05
N LEU A 293 -3.21 -12.68 16.05
CA LEU A 293 -4.27 -13.69 15.96
C LEU A 293 -5.25 -13.38 14.82
N TRP A 294 -5.57 -12.10 14.61
CA TRP A 294 -6.38 -11.68 13.47
C TRP A 294 -5.74 -12.10 12.14
N PHE A 295 -4.46 -11.79 11.92
CA PHE A 295 -3.75 -12.21 10.70
C PHE A 295 -3.74 -13.74 10.54
N ALA A 296 -3.52 -14.49 11.63
CA ALA A 296 -3.55 -15.95 11.60
C ALA A 296 -4.93 -16.50 11.19
N ASN A 297 -6.02 -15.94 11.73
CA ASN A 297 -7.38 -16.33 11.34
C ASN A 297 -7.65 -16.01 9.87
N GLN A 298 -7.29 -14.81 9.40
CA GLN A 298 -7.44 -14.46 7.99
C GLN A 298 -6.61 -15.35 7.06
N ALA A 299 -5.44 -15.83 7.51
CA ALA A 299 -4.63 -16.79 6.77
C ALA A 299 -5.30 -18.17 6.69
N ARG A 300 -6.00 -18.62 7.76
CA ARG A 300 -6.83 -19.85 7.71
C ARG A 300 -7.94 -19.73 6.66
N ASP A 301 -8.63 -18.59 6.66
CA ASP A 301 -9.70 -18.33 5.69
C ASP A 301 -9.16 -18.32 4.25
N MET A 302 -8.04 -17.62 4.02
CA MET A 302 -7.37 -17.57 2.71
C MET A 302 -6.96 -18.96 2.20
N ARG A 303 -6.53 -19.86 3.09
CA ARG A 303 -6.21 -21.26 2.76
C ARG A 303 -7.46 -22.03 2.30
N ASN A 304 -8.55 -21.88 3.04
CA ASN A 304 -9.78 -22.64 2.81
C ASN A 304 -10.52 -22.22 1.51
N VAL A 305 -10.43 -20.95 1.10
CA VAL A 305 -10.97 -20.48 -0.18
C VAL A 305 -10.33 -21.22 -1.39
N GLY A 306 -9.10 -21.69 -1.27
CA GLY A 306 -8.47 -22.54 -2.29
C GLY A 306 -9.01 -23.97 -2.36
N VAL A 307 -9.55 -24.47 -1.25
CA VAL A 307 -10.08 -25.85 -1.16
C VAL A 307 -11.53 -25.90 -1.66
N GLY A 308 -12.32 -24.86 -1.44
CA GLY A 308 -13.72 -24.79 -1.89
C GLY A 308 -13.88 -24.74 -3.42
N MET A 309 -12.95 -24.10 -4.15
CA MET A 309 -12.96 -24.15 -5.63
C MET A 309 -12.50 -25.50 -6.18
N ALA A 310 -11.63 -26.22 -5.45
CA ALA A 310 -11.18 -27.56 -5.83
C ALA A 310 -12.24 -28.64 -5.54
N SER A 311 -13.05 -28.49 -4.49
CA SER A 311 -14.16 -29.42 -4.22
C SER A 311 -15.36 -29.19 -5.15
N SER A 312 -15.61 -27.95 -5.60
CA SER A 312 -16.65 -27.68 -6.60
C SER A 312 -16.28 -28.11 -8.01
N SER A 313 -14.98 -28.17 -8.35
CA SER A 313 -14.53 -28.70 -9.64
C SER A 313 -14.47 -30.23 -9.65
N ALA A 314 -14.26 -30.88 -8.51
CA ALA A 314 -14.26 -32.35 -8.43
C ALA A 314 -15.68 -32.95 -8.44
N ALA A 315 -16.68 -32.22 -7.93
CA ALA A 315 -18.07 -32.68 -7.94
C ALA A 315 -18.77 -32.55 -9.31
N ALA A 316 -18.26 -31.68 -10.19
CA ALA A 316 -18.85 -31.45 -11.52
C ALA A 316 -18.36 -32.45 -12.59
N VAL A 317 -17.34 -33.26 -12.31
CA VAL A 317 -16.74 -34.19 -13.30
C VAL A 317 -17.24 -35.63 -13.11
N VAL A 318 -18.00 -35.92 -12.05
CA VAL A 318 -18.44 -37.29 -11.70
C VAL A 318 -19.95 -37.49 -11.93
N ALA A 319 -20.65 -36.51 -12.51
CA ALA A 319 -22.11 -36.56 -12.69
C ALA A 319 -22.58 -36.70 -14.15
N GLU A 320 -21.69 -36.95 -15.12
CA GLU A 320 -22.04 -37.05 -16.56
C GLU A 320 -21.78 -38.44 -17.18
N GLU A 321 -21.46 -39.47 -16.41
CA GLU A 321 -21.30 -40.85 -16.93
C GLU A 321 -22.04 -41.85 -16.05
N GLU A 322 -23.38 -41.83 -16.07
CA GLU A 322 -24.22 -43.00 -15.74
C GLU A 322 -25.69 -42.67 -16.05
N SER A 323 -26.16 -43.07 -17.24
CA SER A 323 -27.49 -43.64 -17.54
C SER A 323 -27.92 -43.31 -18.97
N ASP A 324 -27.59 -44.19 -19.92
CA ASP A 324 -28.34 -44.37 -21.17
C ASP A 324 -28.13 -45.82 -21.60
N GLU A 325 -28.80 -46.73 -20.89
CA GLU A 325 -29.06 -48.09 -21.35
C GLU A 325 -30.54 -48.41 -21.07
N ASP A 326 -31.25 -48.61 -22.18
CA ASP A 326 -32.34 -49.56 -22.42
C ASP A 326 -33.64 -49.45 -21.61
N GLU A 327 -34.72 -49.04 -22.30
CA GLU A 327 -36.01 -49.73 -22.19
C GLU A 327 -36.80 -49.63 -23.51
N GLU A 328 -36.83 -50.76 -24.23
CA GLU A 328 -37.78 -51.09 -25.30
C GLU A 328 -39.18 -51.32 -24.71
N GLY A 329 -40.21 -51.02 -25.51
CA GLY A 329 -41.37 -51.93 -25.63
C GLY A 329 -42.74 -51.43 -25.17
N ASP A 330 -43.60 -51.30 -26.19
CA ASP A 330 -45.02 -51.68 -26.21
C ASP A 330 -46.05 -50.73 -25.57
N GLU A 331 -46.82 -50.02 -26.40
CA GLU A 331 -48.03 -50.43 -27.16
C GLU A 331 -49.28 -50.02 -26.37
N ASP A 332 -50.01 -49.02 -26.87
CA ASP A 332 -51.49 -48.99 -26.92
C ASP A 332 -51.96 -47.63 -27.47
N GLU A 333 -52.54 -47.65 -28.69
CA GLU A 333 -53.85 -47.07 -29.07
C GLU A 333 -53.92 -46.80 -30.60
N GLU A 334 -54.70 -47.65 -31.28
CA GLU A 334 -55.34 -47.56 -32.62
C GLU A 334 -54.49 -47.51 -33.92
#